data_AF-A0A418BLQ6-F1
#
_entry.id   AF-A0A418BLQ6-F1
#
_cell.length_a   1.000
_cell.length_b   1.000
_cell.length_c   1.000
_cell.angle_alpha   90.00
_cell.angle_beta   90.00
_cell.angle_gamma   90.00
#
_symmetry.space_group_name_H-M   'P 1'
#
loop_
_entity.id
_entity.type
_entity.pdbx_description
1 polymer ?
#
loop_
_entity_poly.entity_id
_entity_poly.type
_entity_poly.pdbx_seq_one_letter_code
_entity_poly.pdbx_strand_id
1 'polypeptide(L)'
;MFSFLQLVITIAVSAAAVAATSLPLIGSDHSVDTSFTSLANTPLTRRISDPNAIYVAPHFAYVRIPSGGVLTVSAADGSQAVNYTGHHKNFYAEYVRGPSAVITYTPPATTSSSDHPAFVVDRYVSGSGNIATTESICSTDNTKGAPCLKDSDSPKYKKAQAVARLLIGGGGLCTGWLFGSEGHLITNNHCIVDAEAATNVQVEFGAECATCDDPNNSQQFGCKGEVVATSVEFLRTNKTLDYTLVKLKLKDGASLTKYGYLQARASKPALNDPIYVVHHPRYKPSCISTVLDNGDKGKIEKLSMNKCQPDLVGYSLDTDGGSSGAPVLCAKENSVVALHNCGGCMNGAIKMYKIVDELKSLGLLPADAISSGGDDDPSPPMTTTPHSPSTTSPSPSTTFPPMTTMSPSPSTTFPPMTTTSPSPSTKKPSITSKSPAPTTKSPSTSRRPVPTTTRPRKTCKRKTKKPSPSHPTQPPPSNAQSPPAKL
;
A
#
# COMPACT_ATOMS: atom_id res chain seq x y z
N MET A 1 -1.00 -17.67 72.73
CA MET A 1 -0.09 -17.81 71.56
C MET A 1 -0.95 -17.86 70.31
N PHE A 2 -0.46 -17.36 69.17
CA PHE A 2 -1.26 -17.23 67.95
C PHE A 2 -1.43 -18.57 67.22
N SER A 3 -2.61 -18.79 66.64
CA SER A 3 -2.85 -19.79 65.59
C SER A 3 -3.24 -19.05 64.32
N PHE A 4 -2.44 -19.18 63.26
CA PHE A 4 -2.69 -18.50 61.99
C PHE A 4 -3.63 -19.32 61.12
N LEU A 5 -4.81 -18.78 60.81
CA LEU A 5 -5.70 -19.35 59.81
C LEU A 5 -5.31 -18.81 58.42
N GLN A 6 -4.70 -19.65 57.59
CA GLN A 6 -4.08 -19.21 56.34
C GLN A 6 -5.08 -19.22 55.17
N LEU A 7 -5.61 -18.04 54.85
CA LEU A 7 -6.60 -17.84 53.78
C LEU A 7 -5.96 -18.00 52.39
N VAL A 8 -6.25 -19.11 51.70
CA VAL A 8 -5.82 -19.34 50.31
C VAL A 8 -6.79 -18.67 49.35
N ILE A 9 -6.42 -17.49 48.83
CA ILE A 9 -7.16 -16.81 47.77
C ILE A 9 -6.67 -17.31 46.41
N THR A 10 -7.43 -18.19 45.76
CA THR A 10 -7.19 -18.63 44.38
C THR A 10 -7.61 -17.55 43.38
N ILE A 11 -6.68 -16.64 43.05
CA ILE A 11 -6.89 -15.65 41.99
C ILE A 11 -6.86 -16.35 40.62
N ALA A 12 -8.05 -16.57 40.04
CA ALA A 12 -8.18 -17.05 38.67
C ALA A 12 -7.82 -15.92 37.67
N VAL A 13 -6.55 -15.85 37.27
CA VAL A 13 -6.09 -14.90 36.24
C VAL A 13 -6.56 -15.39 34.88
N SER A 14 -7.69 -14.85 34.41
CA SER A 14 -8.18 -15.03 33.05
C SER A 14 -7.23 -14.37 32.05
N ALA A 15 -6.25 -15.14 31.57
CA ALA A 15 -5.28 -14.71 30.56
C ALA A 15 -5.97 -14.52 29.20
N ALA A 16 -6.53 -13.33 28.98
CA ALA A 16 -6.98 -12.88 27.67
C ALA A 16 -5.75 -12.76 26.76
N ALA A 17 -5.55 -13.75 25.89
CA ALA A 17 -4.45 -13.77 24.95
C ALA A 17 -4.62 -12.62 23.93
N VAL A 18 -3.91 -11.52 24.16
CA VAL A 18 -3.77 -10.44 23.17
C VAL A 18 -2.94 -11.00 22.02
N ALA A 19 -3.61 -11.44 20.96
CA ALA A 19 -2.96 -11.80 19.71
C ALA A 19 -2.26 -10.57 19.15
N ALA A 20 -0.93 -10.54 19.23
CA ALA A 20 -0.13 -9.50 18.62
C ALA A 20 -0.28 -9.58 17.09
N THR A 21 -0.60 -8.47 16.44
CA THR A 21 -0.68 -8.37 14.98
C THR A 21 0.73 -8.42 14.38
N SER A 22 1.16 -9.63 14.01
CA SER A 22 2.35 -9.84 13.18
C SER A 22 2.11 -9.40 11.74
N LEU A 23 3.13 -8.84 11.09
CA LEU A 23 3.12 -8.58 9.64
C LEU A 23 2.66 -9.82 8.86
N PRO A 24 1.68 -9.71 7.94
CA PRO A 24 1.33 -10.79 7.04
C PRO A 24 2.46 -10.96 6.02
N LEU A 25 3.24 -12.03 6.18
CA LEU A 25 4.44 -12.31 5.40
C LEU A 25 4.11 -13.24 4.21
N ILE A 26 4.60 -12.90 3.01
CA ILE A 26 4.39 -13.70 1.77
C ILE A 26 5.65 -14.29 1.15
N GLY A 27 6.81 -13.93 1.70
CA GLY A 27 8.10 -14.46 1.28
C GLY A 27 9.02 -14.72 2.46
N SER A 28 9.93 -15.67 2.28
CA SER A 28 10.93 -16.05 3.26
C SER A 28 12.23 -15.29 3.00
N ASP A 29 12.92 -14.84 4.04
CA ASP A 29 14.29 -14.34 3.90
C ASP A 29 15.27 -15.53 3.79
N HIS A 30 16.17 -15.42 2.83
CA HIS A 30 17.17 -16.43 2.51
C HIS A 30 18.54 -15.78 2.39
N SER A 31 19.46 -16.16 3.29
CA SER A 31 20.90 -15.95 3.07
C SER A 31 21.35 -16.59 1.77
N VAL A 32 22.17 -15.90 0.97
CA VAL A 32 22.79 -16.52 -0.20
C VAL A 32 23.98 -17.36 0.27
N ASP A 33 23.98 -18.68 0.00
CA ASP A 33 25.04 -19.63 0.39
C ASP A 33 26.47 -19.19 0.02
N THR A 34 26.60 -18.35 -1.01
CA THR A 34 27.74 -17.43 -1.15
C THR A 34 27.22 -16.02 -1.44
N SER A 35 27.29 -15.14 -0.44
CA SER A 35 27.19 -13.70 -0.64
C SER A 35 28.15 -13.28 -1.74
N PHE A 36 27.68 -12.49 -2.71
CA PHE A 36 28.43 -12.25 -3.94
C PHE A 36 28.56 -10.78 -4.31
N THR A 37 29.63 -10.53 -5.06
CA THR A 37 30.33 -9.26 -5.10
C THR A 37 30.92 -9.10 -6.49
N SER A 38 30.89 -7.89 -7.06
CA SER A 38 31.74 -7.54 -8.20
C SER A 38 32.69 -6.40 -7.84
N LEU A 39 33.86 -6.34 -8.46
CA LEU A 39 34.77 -5.19 -8.36
C LEU A 39 34.25 -4.03 -9.23
N ALA A 40 34.54 -2.78 -8.85
CA ALA A 40 34.05 -1.59 -9.56
C ALA A 40 34.46 -1.52 -11.04
N ASN A 41 35.53 -2.22 -11.43
CA ASN A 41 36.02 -2.35 -12.81
C ASN A 41 35.52 -3.60 -13.56
N THR A 42 34.84 -4.54 -12.89
CA THR A 42 34.57 -5.89 -13.41
C THR A 42 33.07 -6.06 -13.71
N PRO A 43 32.66 -6.37 -14.96
CA PRO A 43 31.27 -6.69 -15.27
C PRO A 43 30.88 -8.05 -14.68
N LEU A 44 29.64 -8.17 -14.21
CA LEU A 44 29.12 -9.41 -13.63
C LEU A 44 27.64 -9.57 -13.94
N THR A 45 27.25 -10.74 -14.46
CA THR A 45 25.86 -11.19 -14.51
C THR A 45 25.72 -12.44 -13.65
N ARG A 46 24.87 -12.40 -12.62
CA ARG A 46 24.55 -13.56 -11.76
C ARG A 46 23.05 -13.65 -11.52
N ARG A 47 22.54 -14.88 -11.42
CA ARG A 47 21.12 -15.15 -11.17
C ARG A 47 20.93 -15.65 -9.73
N ILE A 48 19.87 -15.18 -9.08
CA ILE A 48 19.27 -15.76 -7.88
C ILE A 48 17.99 -16.48 -8.33
N SER A 49 17.75 -17.70 -7.87
CA SER A 49 16.61 -18.51 -8.29
C SER A 49 15.99 -19.25 -7.11
N ASP A 50 14.66 -19.19 -6.99
CA ASP A 50 13.84 -20.10 -6.20
C ASP A 50 12.74 -20.64 -7.12
N PRO A 51 12.76 -21.93 -7.50
CA PRO A 51 11.80 -22.52 -8.43
C PRO A 51 10.32 -22.40 -8.02
N ASN A 52 10.03 -22.17 -6.74
CA ASN A 52 8.66 -22.06 -6.23
C ASN A 52 8.18 -20.60 -6.13
N ALA A 53 9.02 -19.63 -6.45
CA ALA A 53 8.76 -18.24 -6.18
C ALA A 53 7.96 -17.52 -7.27
N ILE A 54 6.98 -16.72 -6.85
CA ILE A 54 6.20 -15.81 -7.70
C ILE A 54 6.86 -14.42 -7.83
N TYR A 55 7.80 -14.09 -6.95
CA TYR A 55 8.73 -12.97 -7.08
C TYR A 55 10.04 -13.24 -6.30
N VAL A 56 11.09 -12.51 -6.67
CA VAL A 56 12.36 -12.43 -5.91
C VAL A 56 12.72 -10.97 -5.66
N ALA A 57 13.13 -10.63 -4.43
CA ALA A 57 13.62 -9.33 -4.02
C ALA A 57 15.03 -9.46 -3.42
N PRO A 58 16.11 -9.19 -4.20
CA PRO A 58 17.48 -9.24 -3.70
C PRO A 58 17.77 -8.15 -2.67
N HIS A 59 18.48 -8.48 -1.59
CA HIS A 59 19.03 -7.50 -0.67
C HIS A 59 20.48 -7.17 -1.04
N PHE A 60 20.85 -5.90 -0.87
CA PHE A 60 22.22 -5.44 -1.00
C PHE A 60 22.69 -4.85 0.33
N ALA A 61 23.64 -5.53 0.97
CA ALA A 61 24.37 -4.99 2.12
C ALA A 61 24.98 -3.62 1.78
N TYR A 62 25.56 -3.46 0.58
CA TYR A 62 25.80 -2.15 -0.02
C TYR A 62 25.88 -2.16 -1.55
N VAL A 63 25.73 -0.97 -2.14
CA VAL A 63 25.99 -0.63 -3.54
C VAL A 63 26.82 0.66 -3.61
N ARG A 64 27.83 0.70 -4.47
CA ARG A 64 28.74 1.82 -4.76
C ARG A 64 29.12 1.78 -6.24
N ILE A 65 28.20 2.21 -7.10
CA ILE A 65 28.39 2.25 -8.54
C ILE A 65 29.16 3.52 -8.93
N PRO A 66 30.33 3.42 -9.60
CA PRO A 66 31.03 4.58 -10.13
C PRO A 66 30.18 5.35 -11.15
N SER A 67 30.45 6.65 -11.32
CA SER A 67 29.76 7.45 -12.34
C SER A 67 29.93 6.84 -13.73
N GLY A 68 28.81 6.71 -14.47
CA GLY A 68 28.76 6.03 -15.77
C GLY A 68 28.61 4.50 -15.72
N GLY A 69 28.72 3.87 -14.54
CA GLY A 69 28.33 2.48 -14.34
C GLY A 69 26.84 2.32 -14.04
N VAL A 70 26.30 1.12 -14.22
CA VAL A 70 24.90 0.77 -13.90
C VAL A 70 24.81 -0.63 -13.32
N LEU A 71 24.04 -0.80 -12.24
CA LEU A 71 23.60 -2.08 -11.71
C LEU A 71 22.12 -2.29 -12.05
N THR A 72 21.78 -3.32 -12.80
CA THR A 72 20.40 -3.67 -13.17
C THR A 72 19.96 -4.93 -12.43
N VAL A 73 18.78 -4.87 -11.80
CA VAL A 73 18.06 -6.05 -11.30
C VAL A 73 16.84 -6.27 -12.21
N SER A 74 16.71 -7.45 -12.80
CA SER A 74 15.64 -7.77 -13.74
C SER A 74 14.97 -9.13 -13.50
N ALA A 75 13.72 -9.25 -13.93
CA ALA A 75 13.03 -10.52 -14.03
C ALA A 75 13.69 -11.39 -15.10
N ALA A 76 13.73 -12.70 -14.87
CA ALA A 76 14.39 -13.65 -15.77
C ALA A 76 13.79 -13.78 -17.18
N ASP A 77 12.59 -13.24 -17.40
CA ASP A 77 11.89 -13.15 -18.69
C ASP A 77 12.04 -11.77 -19.38
N GLY A 78 12.70 -10.80 -18.72
CA GLY A 78 12.83 -9.42 -19.20
C GLY A 78 11.58 -8.54 -19.02
N SER A 79 10.51 -9.04 -18.39
CA SER A 79 9.26 -8.29 -18.18
C SER A 79 9.41 -7.07 -17.25
N GLN A 80 10.45 -7.09 -16.41
CA GLN A 80 10.76 -6.04 -15.43
C GLN A 80 12.28 -5.86 -15.33
N ALA A 81 12.74 -4.61 -15.26
CA ALA A 81 14.12 -4.26 -14.96
C ALA A 81 14.16 -2.93 -14.19
N VAL A 82 15.03 -2.81 -13.20
CA VAL A 82 15.26 -1.59 -12.41
C VAL A 82 16.76 -1.33 -12.32
N ASN A 83 17.15 -0.09 -12.58
CA ASN A 83 18.55 0.36 -12.60
C ASN A 83 18.90 1.11 -11.32
N TYR A 84 20.08 0.84 -10.79
CA TYR A 84 20.68 1.44 -9.61
C TYR A 84 22.04 2.04 -9.96
N THR A 85 22.26 3.26 -9.52
CA THR A 85 23.49 4.04 -9.71
C THR A 85 23.88 4.72 -8.39
N GLY A 86 25.11 5.22 -8.27
CA GLY A 86 25.57 5.88 -7.05
C GLY A 86 25.67 4.93 -5.84
N HIS A 87 25.25 5.41 -4.67
CA HIS A 87 25.56 4.81 -3.37
C HIS A 87 24.29 4.41 -2.60
N HIS A 88 24.18 3.13 -2.19
CA HIS A 88 23.08 2.60 -1.37
C HIS A 88 23.63 1.64 -0.31
N LYS A 89 22.88 1.40 0.77
CA LYS A 89 23.28 0.49 1.86
C LYS A 89 22.07 -0.19 2.51
N ASN A 90 22.23 -1.45 2.91
CA ASN A 90 21.24 -2.28 3.62
C ASN A 90 19.81 -2.11 3.08
N PHE A 91 19.61 -2.40 1.79
CA PHE A 91 18.32 -2.23 1.12
C PHE A 91 17.92 -3.45 0.27
N TYR A 92 16.62 -3.77 0.25
CA TYR A 92 16.02 -4.64 -0.77
C TYR A 92 15.78 -3.84 -2.06
N ALA A 93 16.27 -4.36 -3.18
CA ALA A 93 15.89 -3.89 -4.49
C ALA A 93 14.39 -4.12 -4.75
N GLU A 94 13.82 -3.34 -5.69
CA GLU A 94 12.47 -3.57 -6.21
C GLU A 94 12.27 -5.04 -6.59
N TYR A 95 11.15 -5.62 -6.16
CA TYR A 95 10.85 -7.02 -6.46
C TYR A 95 10.71 -7.24 -7.96
N VAL A 96 11.22 -8.37 -8.44
CA VAL A 96 11.03 -8.83 -9.82
C VAL A 96 10.18 -10.09 -9.83
N ARG A 97 9.16 -10.13 -10.70
CA ARG A 97 8.23 -11.27 -10.80
C ARG A 97 8.91 -12.53 -11.32
N GLY A 98 8.33 -13.67 -10.95
CA GLY A 98 8.77 -15.00 -11.34
C GLY A 98 9.88 -15.58 -10.44
N PRO A 99 10.33 -16.80 -10.75
CA PRO A 99 11.18 -17.61 -9.86
C PRO A 99 12.66 -17.21 -9.86
N SER A 100 13.02 -16.04 -10.37
CA SER A 100 14.42 -15.66 -10.54
C SER A 100 14.65 -14.16 -10.76
N ALA A 101 15.59 -13.60 -10.00
CA ALA A 101 16.19 -12.30 -10.27
C ALA A 101 17.52 -12.46 -11.02
N VAL A 102 17.72 -11.70 -12.09
CA VAL A 102 19.00 -11.56 -12.78
C VAL A 102 19.61 -10.22 -12.37
N ILE A 103 20.84 -10.27 -11.87
CA ILE A 103 21.59 -9.10 -11.40
C ILE A 103 22.77 -8.92 -12.35
N THR A 104 22.75 -7.83 -13.09
CA THR A 104 23.74 -7.47 -14.11
C THR A 104 24.41 -6.15 -13.73
N TYR A 105 25.72 -6.14 -13.60
CA TYR A 105 26.52 -4.94 -13.39
C TYR A 105 27.39 -4.62 -14.60
N THR A 106 27.25 -3.40 -15.09
CA THR A 106 28.03 -2.82 -16.18
C THR A 106 28.90 -1.70 -15.60
N PRO A 107 30.23 -1.84 -15.56
CA PRO A 107 31.14 -0.78 -15.15
C PRO A 107 31.19 0.35 -16.20
N PRO A 108 31.65 1.57 -15.84
CA PRO A 108 31.84 2.65 -16.81
C PRO A 108 32.88 2.29 -17.87
N ALA A 109 32.77 2.89 -19.05
CA ALA A 109 33.70 2.65 -20.16
C ALA A 109 35.16 3.06 -19.88
N THR A 110 35.37 3.98 -18.92
CA THR A 110 36.70 4.45 -18.48
C THR A 110 36.88 4.12 -17.00
N THR A 111 37.35 2.92 -16.71
CA THR A 111 37.66 2.48 -15.33
C THR A 111 39.03 2.99 -14.88
N SER A 112 39.05 3.88 -13.90
CA SER A 112 40.21 3.98 -13.01
C SER A 112 40.37 2.65 -12.25
N SER A 113 41.60 2.25 -11.95
CA SER A 113 41.92 1.00 -11.25
C SER A 113 41.53 1.06 -9.77
N SER A 114 40.25 0.91 -9.47
CA SER A 114 39.72 0.81 -8.10
C SER A 114 39.20 -0.60 -7.81
N ASP A 115 39.96 -1.37 -7.05
CA ASP A 115 39.56 -2.74 -6.61
C ASP A 115 38.61 -2.72 -5.41
N HIS A 116 37.92 -1.60 -5.19
CA HIS A 116 36.77 -1.54 -4.30
C HIS A 116 35.58 -2.26 -4.95
N PRO A 117 34.77 -3.02 -4.19
CA PRO A 117 33.61 -3.66 -4.79
C PRO A 117 32.48 -2.69 -5.14
N ALA A 118 31.83 -2.94 -6.28
CA ALA A 118 30.67 -2.21 -6.79
C ALA A 118 29.41 -2.46 -5.96
N PHE A 119 29.24 -3.67 -5.43
CA PHE A 119 28.10 -4.06 -4.60
C PHE A 119 28.39 -5.36 -3.85
N VAL A 120 27.59 -5.65 -2.83
CA VAL A 120 27.52 -6.96 -2.15
C VAL A 120 26.05 -7.36 -1.99
N VAL A 121 25.69 -8.52 -2.51
CA VAL A 121 24.43 -9.23 -2.23
C VAL A 121 24.70 -10.27 -1.15
N ASP A 122 23.96 -10.22 -0.04
CA ASP A 122 24.09 -11.12 1.11
C ASP A 122 22.86 -12.01 1.34
N ARG A 123 21.66 -11.51 1.07
CA ARG A 123 20.40 -12.25 1.20
C ARG A 123 19.39 -11.88 0.11
N TYR A 124 18.26 -12.57 0.06
CA TYR A 124 17.11 -12.25 -0.79
C TYR A 124 15.82 -12.71 -0.11
N VAL A 125 14.70 -12.08 -0.45
CA VAL A 125 13.37 -12.65 -0.18
C VAL A 125 12.82 -13.30 -1.43
N SER A 126 12.25 -14.50 -1.31
CA SER A 126 11.44 -15.13 -2.35
C SER A 126 10.01 -15.36 -1.87
N GLY A 127 9.02 -14.99 -2.69
CA GLY A 127 7.61 -15.08 -2.34
C GLY A 127 6.94 -16.34 -2.85
N SER A 128 6.22 -17.07 -2.00
CA SER A 128 5.52 -18.32 -2.39
C SER A 128 4.01 -18.15 -2.65
N GLY A 129 3.47 -16.95 -2.39
CA GLY A 129 2.05 -16.61 -2.54
C GLY A 129 1.12 -17.17 -1.46
N ASN A 130 1.61 -18.08 -0.62
CA ASN A 130 0.94 -18.48 0.61
C ASN A 130 1.06 -17.33 1.63
N ILE A 131 -0.06 -16.94 2.23
CA ILE A 131 -0.12 -15.92 3.29
C ILE A 131 -0.80 -16.56 4.50
N ALA A 132 -0.12 -16.59 5.64
CA ALA A 132 -0.65 -17.09 6.90
C ALA A 132 -1.10 -15.90 7.77
N THR A 133 -2.41 -15.69 7.89
CA THR A 133 -2.97 -14.44 8.44
C THR A 133 -4.14 -14.66 9.39
N THR A 134 -4.23 -13.77 10.38
CA THR A 134 -5.38 -13.63 11.29
C THR A 134 -6.53 -12.81 10.69
N GLU A 135 -6.25 -12.05 9.62
CA GLU A 135 -7.28 -11.38 8.82
C GLU A 135 -7.96 -12.41 7.90
N SER A 136 -9.28 -12.36 7.79
CA SER A 136 -10.07 -13.34 7.05
C SER A 136 -11.41 -12.77 6.54
N ILE A 137 -11.70 -13.01 5.26
CA ILE A 137 -13.05 -12.96 4.68
C ILE A 137 -13.87 -14.09 5.31
N CYS A 138 -15.05 -13.79 5.86
CA CYS A 138 -15.81 -14.76 6.66
C CYS A 138 -16.95 -15.48 5.93
N SER A 139 -17.37 -15.05 4.74
CA SER A 139 -18.07 -15.96 3.82
C SER A 139 -17.74 -15.71 2.34
N THR A 140 -18.24 -14.64 1.71
CA THR A 140 -17.99 -14.32 0.30
C THR A 140 -17.01 -13.15 0.19
N ASP A 141 -16.13 -13.15 -0.82
CA ASP A 141 -15.30 -11.98 -1.12
C ASP A 141 -16.17 -10.91 -1.82
N ASN A 142 -16.74 -9.97 -1.06
CA ASN A 142 -17.54 -8.87 -1.61
C ASN A 142 -16.69 -7.65 -2.02
N THR A 143 -15.35 -7.77 -1.98
CA THR A 143 -14.46 -6.68 -2.41
C THR A 143 -14.55 -6.49 -3.93
N LYS A 144 -14.41 -5.25 -4.39
CA LYS A 144 -14.39 -4.93 -5.82
C LYS A 144 -13.09 -4.21 -6.18
N GLY A 145 -12.51 -4.52 -7.33
CA GLY A 145 -11.40 -3.72 -7.87
C GLY A 145 -11.84 -2.26 -8.03
N ALA A 146 -10.96 -1.31 -7.71
CA ALA A 146 -11.24 0.11 -7.79
C ALA A 146 -11.86 0.57 -9.14
N PRO A 147 -11.45 0.03 -10.31
CA PRO A 147 -12.09 0.34 -11.60
C PRO A 147 -13.61 0.11 -11.63
N CYS A 148 -14.15 -0.83 -10.85
CA CYS A 148 -15.60 -1.08 -10.76
C CYS A 148 -16.39 0.12 -10.20
N LEU A 149 -15.75 1.02 -9.45
CA LEU A 149 -16.35 2.21 -8.86
C LEU A 149 -16.04 3.48 -9.67
N LYS A 150 -15.26 3.40 -10.75
CA LYS A 150 -14.82 4.55 -11.55
C LYS A 150 -15.97 5.43 -12.04
N ASP A 151 -16.99 4.78 -12.59
CA ASP A 151 -18.20 5.43 -13.11
C ASP A 151 -19.39 5.31 -12.14
N SER A 152 -19.47 4.22 -11.36
CA SER A 152 -20.60 3.96 -10.46
C SER A 152 -20.52 4.69 -9.11
N ASP A 153 -19.32 5.06 -8.66
CA ASP A 153 -19.07 5.81 -7.42
C ASP A 153 -17.73 6.58 -7.50
N SER A 154 -17.64 7.46 -8.50
CA SER A 154 -16.41 8.18 -8.85
C SER A 154 -15.70 8.89 -7.67
N PRO A 155 -16.38 9.45 -6.64
CA PRO A 155 -15.73 9.96 -5.45
C PRO A 155 -14.88 8.92 -4.70
N LYS A 156 -15.38 7.68 -4.52
CA LYS A 156 -14.64 6.59 -3.88
C LYS A 156 -13.45 6.14 -4.72
N TYR A 157 -13.63 6.01 -6.04
CA TYR A 157 -12.55 5.71 -6.97
C TYR A 157 -11.43 6.76 -6.92
N LYS A 158 -11.77 8.05 -6.87
CA LYS A 158 -10.80 9.16 -6.76
C LYS A 158 -10.04 9.12 -5.43
N LYS A 159 -10.71 8.83 -4.30
CA LYS A 159 -10.00 8.62 -3.03
C LYS A 159 -9.10 7.39 -3.05
N ALA A 160 -9.47 6.33 -3.77
CA ALA A 160 -8.64 5.13 -3.85
C ALA A 160 -7.26 5.35 -4.50
N GLN A 161 -7.11 6.37 -5.36
CA GLN A 161 -5.81 6.69 -5.96
C GLN A 161 -4.76 7.16 -4.94
N ALA A 162 -5.18 7.72 -3.80
CA ALA A 162 -4.30 8.15 -2.72
C ALA A 162 -3.84 7.00 -1.79
N VAL A 163 -4.15 5.76 -2.14
CA VAL A 163 -3.82 4.54 -1.38
C VAL A 163 -2.78 3.72 -2.14
N ALA A 164 -1.82 3.18 -1.41
CA ALA A 164 -0.73 2.35 -1.90
C ALA A 164 -0.71 0.98 -1.24
N ARG A 165 -0.15 0.00 -1.96
CA ARG A 165 0.36 -1.23 -1.36
C ARG A 165 1.81 -1.04 -0.92
N LEU A 166 2.13 -1.60 0.24
CA LEU A 166 3.45 -1.55 0.86
C LEU A 166 4.05 -2.97 0.85
N LEU A 167 5.25 -3.11 0.29
CA LEU A 167 6.09 -4.30 0.48
C LEU A 167 7.27 -3.92 1.39
N ILE A 168 7.23 -4.44 2.62
CA ILE A 168 8.12 -4.09 3.73
C ILE A 168 9.14 -5.21 3.93
N GLY A 169 10.43 -4.87 3.99
CA GLY A 169 11.51 -5.87 4.11
C GLY A 169 11.51 -6.92 2.99
N GLY A 170 10.97 -6.58 1.81
CA GLY A 170 10.81 -7.52 0.68
C GLY A 170 9.74 -8.60 0.86
N GLY A 171 9.06 -8.71 2.01
CA GLY A 171 8.15 -9.84 2.31
C GLY A 171 6.89 -9.56 3.13
N GLY A 172 6.85 -8.47 3.92
CA GLY A 172 5.68 -8.07 4.71
C GLY A 172 4.72 -7.22 3.90
N LEU A 173 3.41 -7.49 3.99
CA LEU A 173 2.37 -6.75 3.28
C LEU A 173 1.62 -5.79 4.19
N CYS A 174 1.42 -4.54 3.74
CA CYS A 174 0.42 -3.65 4.31
C CYS A 174 -0.19 -2.72 3.25
N THR A 175 -1.24 -2.02 3.64
CA THR A 175 -1.78 -0.85 2.96
C THR A 175 -1.24 0.42 3.63
N GLY A 176 -1.01 1.48 2.84
CA GLY A 176 -0.70 2.81 3.35
C GLY A 176 -1.34 3.88 2.47
N TRP A 177 -1.44 5.11 2.95
CA TRP A 177 -2.14 6.17 2.21
C TRP A 177 -1.56 7.56 2.46
N LEU A 178 -1.67 8.44 1.46
CA LEU A 178 -1.18 9.82 1.50
C LEU A 178 -2.07 10.66 2.43
N PHE A 179 -1.48 11.21 3.48
CA PHE A 179 -2.18 11.95 4.52
C PHE A 179 -1.78 13.42 4.48
N GLY A 180 -2.70 14.27 4.03
CA GLY A 180 -2.40 15.68 3.72
C GLY A 180 -1.53 15.86 2.48
N SER A 181 -1.20 17.11 2.16
CA SER A 181 -0.62 17.51 0.86
C SER A 181 0.89 17.36 0.73
N GLU A 182 1.62 17.13 1.82
CA GLU A 182 3.09 17.27 1.88
C GLU A 182 3.89 15.97 1.60
N GLY A 183 3.28 14.97 0.97
CA GLY A 183 3.93 13.67 0.70
C GLY A 183 4.18 12.82 1.95
N HIS A 184 3.42 13.04 3.02
CA HIS A 184 3.37 12.15 4.18
C HIS A 184 2.49 10.94 3.87
N LEU A 185 2.89 9.77 4.36
CA LEU A 185 2.12 8.51 4.30
C LEU A 185 1.90 7.97 5.72
N ILE A 186 0.74 7.38 5.96
CA ILE A 186 0.42 6.69 7.21
C ILE A 186 0.02 5.23 6.96
N THR A 187 0.39 4.36 7.90
CA THR A 187 0.05 2.92 7.99
C THR A 187 0.10 2.48 9.47
N ASN A 188 -0.01 1.19 9.80
CA ASN A 188 0.06 0.74 11.21
C ASN A 188 1.48 0.80 11.81
N ASN A 189 1.62 0.80 13.15
CA ASN A 189 2.91 0.55 13.80
C ASN A 189 3.38 -0.86 13.48
N HIS A 190 2.50 -1.85 13.56
CA HIS A 190 2.89 -3.23 13.24
C HIS A 190 3.35 -3.42 11.79
N CYS A 191 3.00 -2.49 10.87
CA CYS A 191 3.54 -2.44 9.51
C CYS A 191 4.97 -1.88 9.46
N ILE A 192 5.19 -0.67 9.98
CA ILE A 192 6.50 -0.01 10.00
C ILE A 192 6.85 0.27 11.46
N VAL A 193 7.46 -0.73 12.10
CA VAL A 193 7.63 -0.77 13.57
C VAL A 193 8.59 0.27 14.14
N ASP A 194 9.56 0.71 13.33
CA ASP A 194 10.64 1.62 13.70
C ASP A 194 11.31 2.24 12.45
N ALA A 195 12.41 2.98 12.68
CA ALA A 195 13.20 3.63 11.65
C ALA A 195 14.09 2.68 10.83
N GLU A 196 14.34 1.44 11.26
CA GLU A 196 15.06 0.45 10.47
C GLU A 196 14.12 -0.15 9.41
N ALA A 197 12.91 -0.56 9.82
CA ALA A 197 11.86 -0.99 8.89
C ALA A 197 11.58 0.07 7.81
N ALA A 198 11.56 1.35 8.18
CA ALA A 198 11.39 2.49 7.28
C ALA A 198 12.47 2.61 6.18
N THR A 199 13.66 2.02 6.35
CA THR A 199 14.68 2.01 5.29
C THR A 199 14.34 1.06 4.13
N ASN A 200 13.38 0.15 4.32
CA ASN A 200 13.10 -0.98 3.44
C ASN A 200 11.60 -1.12 3.15
N VAL A 201 11.01 -0.10 2.51
CA VAL A 201 9.57 -0.04 2.19
C VAL A 201 9.37 0.36 0.74
N GLN A 202 8.90 -0.57 -0.08
CA GLN A 202 8.49 -0.28 -1.45
C GLN A 202 7.03 0.19 -1.44
N VAL A 203 6.80 1.42 -1.90
CA VAL A 203 5.48 2.09 -1.89
C VAL A 203 4.96 2.17 -3.31
N GLU A 204 3.93 1.38 -3.62
CA GLU A 204 3.38 1.23 -4.97
C GLU A 204 1.94 1.80 -5.06
N PHE A 205 1.79 2.92 -5.79
CA PHE A 205 0.51 3.60 -6.02
C PHE A 205 -0.08 3.30 -7.41
N GLY A 206 -1.40 3.38 -7.54
CA GLY A 206 -2.09 3.13 -8.82
C GLY A 206 -1.94 1.68 -9.30
N ALA A 207 -1.74 0.73 -8.38
CA ALA A 207 -1.79 -0.69 -8.67
C ALA A 207 -3.25 -1.14 -8.88
N GLU A 208 -3.87 -0.70 -9.97
CA GLU A 208 -5.21 -1.08 -10.41
C GLU A 208 -5.17 -1.74 -11.79
N CYS A 209 -6.22 -2.47 -12.14
CA CYS A 209 -6.38 -3.07 -13.47
C CYS A 209 -7.10 -2.12 -14.44
N ALA A 210 -7.08 -2.42 -15.73
CA ALA A 210 -7.68 -1.54 -16.74
C ALA A 210 -9.22 -1.48 -16.68
N THR A 211 -9.86 -2.55 -16.23
CA THR A 211 -11.33 -2.70 -16.18
C THR A 211 -11.78 -3.41 -14.89
N CYS A 212 -13.08 -3.36 -14.61
CA CYS A 212 -13.69 -4.07 -13.48
C CYS A 212 -13.58 -5.60 -13.62
N ASP A 213 -13.86 -6.11 -14.82
CA ASP A 213 -13.96 -7.55 -15.12
C ASP A 213 -12.59 -8.20 -15.43
N ASP A 214 -11.48 -7.47 -15.30
CA ASP A 214 -10.14 -8.03 -15.46
C ASP A 214 -9.88 -9.07 -14.36
N PRO A 215 -9.64 -10.35 -14.69
CA PRO A 215 -9.43 -11.41 -13.70
C PRO A 215 -8.19 -11.18 -12.81
N ASN A 216 -7.28 -10.30 -13.22
CA ASN A 216 -6.12 -9.90 -12.41
C ASN A 216 -6.51 -9.08 -11.16
N ASN A 217 -7.70 -8.49 -11.09
CA ASN A 217 -8.20 -7.82 -9.87
C ASN A 217 -8.22 -8.76 -8.66
N SER A 218 -8.45 -10.06 -8.88
CA SER A 218 -8.47 -11.08 -7.82
C SER A 218 -7.12 -11.76 -7.57
N GLN A 219 -6.09 -11.45 -8.37
CA GLN A 219 -4.77 -12.09 -8.27
C GLN A 219 -3.80 -11.26 -7.43
N GLN A 220 -3.09 -11.91 -6.50
CA GLN A 220 -1.94 -11.29 -5.84
C GLN A 220 -0.89 -10.85 -6.88
N PHE A 221 -0.31 -9.67 -6.68
CA PHE A 221 0.53 -8.95 -7.66
C PHE A 221 -0.14 -8.59 -9.00
N GLY A 222 -1.33 -9.11 -9.34
CA GLY A 222 -1.91 -9.15 -10.70
C GLY A 222 -1.55 -7.97 -11.60
N CYS A 223 -2.18 -6.82 -11.35
CA CYS A 223 -1.87 -5.54 -12.00
C CYS A 223 -0.76 -4.77 -11.24
N LYS A 224 0.06 -4.01 -11.98
CA LYS A 224 1.20 -3.23 -11.48
C LYS A 224 0.90 -1.72 -11.53
N GLY A 225 1.29 -1.01 -10.48
CA GLY A 225 1.32 0.45 -10.40
C GLY A 225 2.74 1.02 -10.48
N GLU A 226 2.92 2.23 -9.96
CA GLU A 226 4.22 2.90 -9.88
C GLU A 226 4.81 2.76 -8.48
N VAL A 227 5.98 2.13 -8.37
CA VAL A 227 6.79 2.16 -7.14
C VAL A 227 7.45 3.54 -7.08
N VAL A 228 6.87 4.45 -6.29
CA VAL A 228 7.32 5.86 -6.19
C VAL A 228 8.48 6.03 -5.22
N ALA A 229 8.63 5.12 -4.26
CA ALA A 229 9.66 5.13 -3.22
C ALA A 229 10.04 3.69 -2.82
N THR A 230 11.31 3.47 -2.46
CA THR A 230 11.85 2.19 -1.93
C THR A 230 12.32 2.30 -0.47
N SER A 231 12.33 3.51 0.07
CA SER A 231 12.52 3.80 1.49
C SER A 231 11.69 5.02 1.89
N VAL A 232 11.50 5.24 3.18
CA VAL A 232 10.77 6.38 3.71
C VAL A 232 11.55 7.06 4.84
N GLU A 233 11.14 8.27 5.22
CA GLU A 233 11.60 8.96 6.41
C GLU A 233 10.66 8.64 7.58
N PHE A 234 11.18 8.06 8.66
CA PHE A 234 10.41 7.74 9.85
C PHE A 234 10.21 9.00 10.70
N LEU A 235 8.95 9.41 10.93
CA LEU A 235 8.64 10.63 11.69
C LEU A 235 8.08 10.31 13.08
N ARG A 236 7.03 9.49 13.16
CA ARG A 236 6.37 9.12 14.41
C ARG A 236 5.82 7.70 14.33
N THR A 237 5.90 6.96 15.43
CA THR A 237 5.11 5.75 15.64
C THR A 237 4.48 5.74 17.02
N ASN A 238 3.33 5.09 17.16
CA ASN A 238 2.67 4.85 18.43
C ASN A 238 2.14 3.40 18.48
N LYS A 239 2.64 2.60 19.43
CA LYS A 239 2.25 1.18 19.57
C LYS A 239 0.86 0.98 20.21
N THR A 240 0.31 1.99 20.88
CA THR A 240 -1.02 1.95 21.52
C THR A 240 -2.13 2.44 20.59
N LEU A 241 -1.79 3.37 19.69
CA LEU A 241 -2.67 3.81 18.59
C LEU A 241 -2.35 3.10 17.25
N ASP A 242 -1.53 2.05 17.30
CA ASP A 242 -1.03 1.26 16.16
C ASP A 242 -0.94 2.02 14.83
N TYR A 243 -0.14 3.09 14.79
CA TYR A 243 0.17 3.82 13.55
C TYR A 243 1.65 4.20 13.46
N THR A 244 2.13 4.35 12.23
CA THR A 244 3.38 5.02 11.89
C THR A 244 3.13 6.06 10.80
N LEU A 245 3.57 7.29 11.05
CA LEU A 245 3.63 8.38 10.09
C LEU A 245 5.05 8.45 9.51
N VAL A 246 5.14 8.51 8.18
CA VAL A 246 6.40 8.62 7.43
C VAL A 246 6.31 9.71 6.36
N LYS A 247 7.45 10.18 5.85
CA LYS A 247 7.53 10.98 4.62
C LYS A 247 8.12 10.16 3.48
N LEU A 248 7.58 10.27 2.28
CA LEU A 248 8.06 9.48 1.14
C LEU A 248 9.38 10.04 0.58
N LYS A 249 10.41 9.18 0.51
CA LYS A 249 11.65 9.49 -0.21
C LYS A 249 11.46 9.08 -1.67
N LEU A 250 10.91 10.01 -2.44
CA LEU A 250 10.57 9.78 -3.84
C LEU A 250 11.81 9.45 -4.69
N LYS A 251 11.65 8.52 -5.62
CA LYS A 251 12.61 8.25 -6.69
C LYS A 251 12.65 9.41 -7.69
N ASP A 252 13.79 9.58 -8.36
CA ASP A 252 13.97 10.61 -9.40
C ASP A 252 12.85 10.53 -10.45
N GLY A 253 12.15 11.65 -10.67
CA GLY A 253 11.04 11.76 -11.62
C GLY A 253 9.67 11.23 -11.15
N ALA A 254 9.59 10.56 -10.00
CA ALA A 254 8.30 10.13 -9.43
C ALA A 254 7.49 11.34 -8.93
N SER A 255 6.15 11.29 -9.07
CA SER A 255 5.27 12.39 -8.64
C SER A 255 3.97 11.89 -8.03
N LEU A 256 3.61 12.48 -6.89
CA LEU A 256 2.39 12.19 -6.14
C LEU A 256 1.14 12.94 -6.65
N THR A 257 1.31 13.97 -7.49
CA THR A 257 0.23 14.90 -7.87
C THR A 257 -0.99 14.20 -8.48
N LYS A 258 -0.78 13.11 -9.23
CA LYS A 258 -1.86 12.32 -9.87
C LYS A 258 -2.66 11.43 -8.91
N TYR A 259 -2.13 11.18 -7.71
CA TYR A 259 -2.74 10.35 -6.67
C TYR A 259 -3.56 11.18 -5.67
N GLY A 260 -3.24 12.47 -5.52
CA GLY A 260 -3.88 13.36 -4.55
C GLY A 260 -3.54 12.96 -3.11
N TYR A 261 -4.49 13.18 -2.19
CA TYR A 261 -4.34 12.77 -0.79
C TYR A 261 -5.70 12.52 -0.11
N LEU A 262 -5.65 11.83 1.03
CA LEU A 262 -6.78 11.68 1.95
C LEU A 262 -6.67 12.67 3.10
N GLN A 263 -7.82 12.94 3.71
CA GLN A 263 -7.97 13.82 4.86
C GLN A 263 -8.76 13.08 5.94
N ALA A 264 -8.37 13.23 7.20
CA ALA A 264 -9.07 12.67 8.34
C ALA A 264 -10.22 13.57 8.80
N ARG A 265 -11.24 12.97 9.40
CA ARG A 265 -12.25 13.70 10.18
C ARG A 265 -11.70 13.96 11.59
N ALA A 266 -11.76 15.22 12.04
CA ALA A 266 -11.33 15.59 13.40
C ALA A 266 -12.33 15.12 14.47
N SER A 267 -13.62 15.00 14.13
CA SER A 267 -14.66 14.53 15.05
C SER A 267 -14.73 13.00 15.16
N LYS A 268 -15.21 12.53 16.32
CA LYS A 268 -15.24 11.09 16.67
C LYS A 268 -16.12 10.29 15.69
N PRO A 269 -15.82 9.00 15.41
CA PRO A 269 -16.74 8.11 14.70
C PRO A 269 -18.03 7.89 15.51
N ALA A 270 -19.15 7.84 14.81
CA ALA A 270 -20.50 7.65 15.35
C ALA A 270 -21.06 6.26 15.01
N LEU A 271 -22.00 5.77 15.81
CA LEU A 271 -22.62 4.46 15.58
C LEU A 271 -23.53 4.51 14.35
N ASN A 272 -23.40 3.54 13.45
CA ASN A 272 -23.98 3.53 12.11
C ASN A 272 -23.45 4.63 11.16
N ASP A 273 -22.29 5.24 11.41
CA ASP A 273 -21.57 5.98 10.35
C ASP A 273 -21.39 5.05 9.15
N PRO A 274 -21.91 5.37 7.95
CA PRO A 274 -21.74 4.53 6.77
C PRO A 274 -20.29 4.66 6.29
N ILE A 275 -19.65 3.54 5.96
CA ILE A 275 -18.22 3.50 5.63
C ILE A 275 -17.92 2.70 4.37
N TYR A 276 -16.71 2.91 3.85
CA TYR A 276 -16.03 2.02 2.92
C TYR A 276 -14.55 1.89 3.31
N VAL A 277 -13.91 0.83 2.83
CA VAL A 277 -12.47 0.60 3.02
C VAL A 277 -11.82 0.54 1.64
N VAL A 278 -10.70 1.26 1.44
CA VAL A 278 -9.82 1.06 0.28
C VAL A 278 -8.56 0.36 0.75
N HIS A 279 -8.16 -0.74 0.11
CA HIS A 279 -7.08 -1.59 0.62
C HIS A 279 -6.48 -2.48 -0.47
N HIS A 280 -5.35 -3.11 -0.15
CA HIS A 280 -4.67 -4.08 -1.01
C HIS A 280 -4.64 -5.48 -0.35
N PRO A 281 -5.80 -6.14 -0.22
CA PRO A 281 -5.89 -7.43 0.46
C PRO A 281 -5.06 -8.46 -0.31
N ARG A 282 -4.24 -9.24 0.39
CA ARG A 282 -3.27 -10.18 -0.21
C ARG A 282 -2.28 -9.55 -1.21
N TYR A 283 -2.04 -8.23 -1.20
CA TYR A 283 -1.29 -7.53 -2.26
C TYR A 283 -1.91 -7.67 -3.67
N LYS A 284 -3.24 -7.92 -3.74
CA LYS A 284 -4.04 -7.74 -4.96
C LYS A 284 -3.94 -6.28 -5.47
N PRO A 285 -4.41 -5.99 -6.70
CA PRO A 285 -4.78 -4.64 -7.11
C PRO A 285 -5.70 -3.94 -6.11
N SER A 286 -5.83 -2.61 -6.23
CA SER A 286 -6.62 -1.79 -5.28
C SER A 286 -8.06 -2.27 -5.19
N CYS A 287 -8.49 -2.70 -4.00
CA CYS A 287 -9.83 -3.15 -3.69
C CYS A 287 -10.60 -2.09 -2.90
N ILE A 288 -11.92 -2.03 -3.09
CA ILE A 288 -12.84 -1.18 -2.33
C ILE A 288 -13.98 -2.05 -1.77
N SER A 289 -14.07 -2.13 -0.44
CA SER A 289 -15.16 -2.82 0.27
C SER A 289 -16.27 -1.82 0.58
N THR A 290 -17.50 -2.11 0.12
CA THR A 290 -18.66 -1.19 0.27
C THR A 290 -19.95 -1.87 0.71
N VAL A 291 -20.03 -3.20 0.65
CA VAL A 291 -21.20 -4.00 1.03
C VAL A 291 -20.81 -5.20 1.88
N LEU A 292 -21.78 -5.71 2.64
CA LEU A 292 -21.72 -6.99 3.36
C LEU A 292 -22.32 -8.11 2.49
N ASP A 293 -22.15 -9.38 2.93
CA ASP A 293 -22.71 -10.58 2.26
C ASP A 293 -24.22 -10.51 1.97
N ASN A 294 -25.00 -9.78 2.78
CA ASN A 294 -26.44 -9.61 2.60
C ASN A 294 -26.82 -8.43 1.66
N GLY A 295 -25.83 -7.71 1.12
CA GLY A 295 -26.00 -6.53 0.27
C GLY A 295 -26.09 -5.19 1.01
N ASP A 296 -26.18 -5.17 2.34
CA ASP A 296 -26.22 -3.93 3.13
C ASP A 296 -24.93 -3.11 2.96
N LYS A 297 -25.04 -1.78 3.12
CA LYS A 297 -23.86 -0.91 3.12
C LYS A 297 -23.08 -1.05 4.42
N GLY A 298 -21.75 -1.11 4.30
CA GLY A 298 -20.85 -1.12 5.45
C GLY A 298 -21.05 0.09 6.36
N LYS A 299 -20.94 -0.13 7.66
CA LYS A 299 -21.15 0.90 8.69
C LYS A 299 -20.32 0.62 9.94
N ILE A 300 -20.12 1.62 10.79
CA ILE A 300 -19.58 1.42 12.14
C ILE A 300 -20.63 0.73 13.01
N GLU A 301 -20.35 -0.50 13.41
CA GLU A 301 -21.24 -1.38 14.19
C GLU A 301 -20.93 -1.36 15.70
N LYS A 302 -19.69 -0.98 16.08
CA LYS A 302 -19.28 -0.81 17.47
C LYS A 302 -18.40 0.43 17.63
N LEU A 303 -18.64 1.19 18.71
CA LEU A 303 -17.83 2.35 19.08
C LEU A 303 -16.71 2.04 20.08
N SER A 304 -16.70 0.85 20.68
CA SER A 304 -15.59 0.37 21.49
C SER A 304 -15.56 -1.16 21.46
N MET A 305 -14.40 -1.73 21.17
CA MET A 305 -14.11 -3.15 21.33
C MET A 305 -12.61 -3.36 21.54
N ASN A 306 -12.26 -4.37 22.34
CA ASN A 306 -10.88 -4.76 22.61
C ASN A 306 -10.57 -6.00 21.76
N LYS A 307 -9.78 -5.81 20.70
CA LYS A 307 -9.39 -6.86 19.74
C LYS A 307 -8.08 -6.44 19.08
N CYS A 308 -6.98 -7.14 19.38
CA CYS A 308 -5.60 -6.80 18.95
C CYS A 308 -5.06 -5.49 19.58
N GLN A 309 -5.89 -4.44 19.66
CA GLN A 309 -5.70 -3.20 20.43
C GLN A 309 -6.98 -2.88 21.24
N PRO A 310 -6.92 -2.02 22.27
CA PRO A 310 -8.09 -1.61 23.05
C PRO A 310 -8.86 -0.45 22.40
N ASP A 311 -10.15 -0.34 22.72
CA ASP A 311 -11.04 0.76 22.32
C ASP A 311 -11.07 1.08 20.81
N LEU A 312 -11.15 0.03 19.98
CA LEU A 312 -11.33 0.13 18.53
C LEU A 312 -12.78 0.40 18.14
N VAL A 313 -13.00 0.90 16.92
CA VAL A 313 -14.30 0.75 16.25
C VAL A 313 -14.39 -0.61 15.56
N GLY A 314 -15.62 -1.15 15.49
CA GLY A 314 -15.93 -2.43 14.84
C GLY A 314 -16.84 -2.28 13.63
N TYR A 315 -16.60 -3.09 12.60
CA TYR A 315 -17.40 -3.19 11.37
C TYR A 315 -17.11 -4.51 10.61
N SER A 316 -18.01 -4.93 9.73
CA SER A 316 -17.99 -6.27 9.10
C SER A 316 -17.69 -6.30 7.58
N LEU A 317 -17.21 -5.19 6.98
CA LEU A 317 -16.78 -5.13 5.57
C LEU A 317 -15.52 -5.98 5.31
N ASP A 318 -15.48 -6.73 4.20
CA ASP A 318 -14.38 -7.64 3.88
C ASP A 318 -12.98 -6.99 3.83
N THR A 319 -12.02 -7.65 4.49
CA THR A 319 -10.59 -7.35 4.57
C THR A 319 -9.79 -8.64 4.74
N ASP A 320 -8.57 -8.70 4.20
CA ASP A 320 -7.71 -9.90 4.20
C ASP A 320 -6.22 -9.48 4.16
N GLY A 321 -5.34 -10.36 4.62
CA GLY A 321 -3.95 -10.08 4.96
C GLY A 321 -3.22 -9.08 4.07
N GLY A 322 -2.92 -7.91 4.62
CA GLY A 322 -2.40 -6.75 3.87
C GLY A 322 -3.38 -5.57 3.85
N SER A 323 -4.61 -5.76 4.33
CA SER A 323 -5.53 -4.67 4.69
C SER A 323 -5.04 -3.82 5.87
N SER A 324 -4.13 -4.31 6.72
CA SER A 324 -3.43 -3.53 7.74
C SER A 324 -2.99 -2.15 7.25
N GLY A 325 -3.36 -1.09 7.97
CA GLY A 325 -3.05 0.30 7.64
C GLY A 325 -3.99 0.95 6.62
N ALA A 326 -5.02 0.25 6.16
CA ALA A 326 -6.01 0.80 5.24
C ALA A 326 -6.85 1.93 5.85
N PRO A 327 -7.19 2.97 5.08
CA PRO A 327 -8.14 3.99 5.49
C PRO A 327 -9.57 3.43 5.50
N VAL A 328 -10.28 3.63 6.62
CA VAL A 328 -11.73 3.45 6.73
C VAL A 328 -12.38 4.82 6.58
N LEU A 329 -13.08 5.04 5.47
CA LEU A 329 -13.62 6.34 5.09
C LEU A 329 -15.12 6.44 5.33
N CYS A 330 -15.59 7.61 5.80
CA CYS A 330 -17.00 7.95 5.82
C CYS A 330 -17.55 7.99 4.39
N ALA A 331 -18.58 7.21 4.10
CA ALA A 331 -19.16 7.10 2.76
C ALA A 331 -19.96 8.33 2.31
N LYS A 332 -20.26 9.27 3.22
CA LYS A 332 -20.88 10.57 2.92
C LYS A 332 -19.82 11.62 2.57
N GLU A 333 -18.82 11.78 3.44
CA GLU A 333 -17.85 12.87 3.41
C GLU A 333 -16.60 12.55 2.57
N ASN A 334 -16.27 11.26 2.45
CA ASN A 334 -14.99 10.77 1.92
C ASN A 334 -13.76 11.22 2.75
N SER A 335 -13.99 11.47 4.05
CA SER A 335 -13.00 11.69 5.11
C SER A 335 -12.63 10.36 5.80
N VAL A 336 -11.39 10.21 6.28
CA VAL A 336 -10.94 9.03 7.02
C VAL A 336 -11.39 9.13 8.48
N VAL A 337 -12.15 8.14 8.96
CA VAL A 337 -12.71 8.09 10.33
C VAL A 337 -12.01 7.04 11.21
N ALA A 338 -11.39 6.03 10.60
CA ALA A 338 -10.56 5.06 11.31
C ALA A 338 -9.43 4.50 10.41
N LEU A 339 -8.39 3.94 11.05
CA LEU A 339 -7.27 3.23 10.41
C LEU A 339 -7.42 1.73 10.70
N HIS A 340 -7.54 0.89 9.68
CA HIS A 340 -7.66 -0.56 9.87
C HIS A 340 -6.45 -1.12 10.62
N ASN A 341 -6.69 -2.03 11.56
CA ASN A 341 -5.67 -2.58 12.47
C ASN A 341 -5.74 -4.12 12.59
N CYS A 342 -6.93 -4.73 12.55
CA CYS A 342 -7.04 -6.17 12.76
C CYS A 342 -8.29 -6.80 12.11
N GLY A 343 -8.09 -7.53 11.02
CA GLY A 343 -9.12 -8.26 10.26
C GLY A 343 -9.78 -9.46 10.96
N GLY A 344 -10.75 -10.07 10.29
CA GLY A 344 -11.60 -11.17 10.78
C GLY A 344 -13.01 -10.68 11.13
N CYS A 345 -14.03 -11.56 11.11
CA CYS A 345 -15.45 -11.24 10.80
C CYS A 345 -16.07 -9.95 11.37
N MET A 346 -15.69 -9.55 12.59
CA MET A 346 -15.87 -8.18 13.10
C MET A 346 -14.48 -7.55 13.16
N ASN A 347 -14.17 -6.66 12.21
CA ASN A 347 -12.87 -6.02 12.10
C ASN A 347 -12.63 -5.03 13.24
N GLY A 348 -11.36 -4.70 13.49
CA GLY A 348 -10.96 -3.63 14.40
C GLY A 348 -10.21 -2.52 13.66
N ALA A 349 -10.55 -1.26 13.94
CA ALA A 349 -9.82 -0.09 13.44
C ALA A 349 -9.61 0.99 14.51
N ILE A 350 -8.44 1.63 14.47
CA ILE A 350 -8.05 2.73 15.37
C ILE A 350 -8.85 3.97 14.99
N LYS A 351 -9.46 4.62 15.97
CA LYS A 351 -10.24 5.86 15.80
C LYS A 351 -9.34 7.00 15.30
N MET A 352 -9.54 7.48 14.06
CA MET A 352 -8.58 8.37 13.40
C MET A 352 -8.39 9.70 14.14
N TYR A 353 -9.44 10.21 14.80
CA TYR A 353 -9.33 11.43 15.61
C TYR A 353 -8.25 11.34 16.70
N LYS A 354 -8.01 10.17 17.32
CA LYS A 354 -6.95 10.01 18.34
C LYS A 354 -5.55 10.21 17.76
N ILE A 355 -5.36 9.76 16.51
CA ILE A 355 -4.11 9.92 15.76
C ILE A 355 -3.95 11.40 15.37
N VAL A 356 -5.03 12.05 14.93
CA VAL A 356 -5.06 13.50 14.68
C VAL A 356 -4.70 14.29 15.93
N ASP A 357 -5.33 14.00 17.08
CA ASP A 357 -5.08 14.70 18.35
C ASP A 357 -3.61 14.58 18.79
N GLU A 358 -3.04 13.37 18.72
CA GLU A 358 -1.62 13.17 19.04
C GLU A 358 -0.73 13.95 18.08
N LEU A 359 -0.87 13.76 16.77
CA LEU A 359 -0.03 14.44 15.78
C LEU A 359 -0.16 15.97 15.85
N LYS A 360 -1.36 16.49 16.15
CA LYS A 360 -1.60 17.92 16.36
C LYS A 360 -0.89 18.43 17.62
N SER A 361 -0.96 17.69 18.73
CA SER A 361 -0.24 18.06 19.97
C SER A 361 1.29 17.97 19.86
N LEU A 362 1.80 17.13 18.95
CA LEU A 362 3.23 16.99 18.64
C LEU A 362 3.74 17.97 17.57
N GLY A 363 2.86 18.74 16.90
CA GLY A 363 3.24 19.57 15.75
C GLY A 363 3.63 18.78 14.50
N LEU A 364 3.19 17.52 14.39
CA LEU A 364 3.50 16.56 13.31
C LEU A 364 2.29 16.24 12.42
N LEU A 365 1.18 16.96 12.57
CA LEU A 365 0.00 16.81 11.70
C LEU A 365 0.27 17.47 10.34
N PRO A 366 0.18 16.75 9.21
CA PRO A 366 0.46 17.32 7.88
C PRO A 366 -0.44 18.49 7.48
N ALA A 367 0.04 19.36 6.59
CA ALA A 367 -0.81 20.34 5.93
C ALA A 367 -1.94 19.65 5.15
N ASP A 368 -3.12 20.28 5.12
CA ASP A 368 -4.37 19.75 4.55
C ASP A 368 -4.85 18.39 5.11
N ALA A 369 -4.27 17.89 6.20
CA ALA A 369 -4.62 16.58 6.77
C ALA A 369 -6.07 16.43 7.24
N ILE A 370 -6.80 17.53 7.49
CA ILE A 370 -8.15 17.51 8.06
C ILE A 370 -9.18 17.97 7.04
N SER A 371 -10.27 17.22 6.89
CA SER A 371 -11.41 17.61 6.06
C SER A 371 -12.22 18.70 6.77
N SER A 372 -12.37 19.86 6.13
CA SER A 372 -13.05 21.06 6.64
C SER A 372 -14.59 20.96 6.72
N GLY A 373 -15.13 19.79 7.06
CA GLY A 373 -16.56 19.47 7.01
C GLY A 373 -17.08 18.79 8.26
N GLY A 374 -16.54 19.16 9.44
CA GLY A 374 -16.83 18.46 10.70
C GLY A 374 -16.97 19.29 11.98
N ASP A 375 -16.67 20.60 11.94
CA ASP A 375 -16.61 21.46 13.14
C ASP A 375 -17.63 22.63 13.16
N ASP A 376 -18.51 22.72 12.15
CA ASP A 376 -19.61 23.70 12.10
C ASP A 376 -20.99 23.03 12.16
N ASP A 377 -21.69 23.20 13.29
CA ASP A 377 -23.16 23.28 13.32
C ASP A 377 -23.56 24.77 13.30
N PRO A 378 -23.86 25.36 12.13
CA PRO A 378 -24.37 26.71 12.06
C PRO A 378 -25.85 26.73 12.45
N SER A 379 -26.13 26.62 13.75
CA SER A 379 -27.40 27.01 14.33
C SER A 379 -27.80 28.40 13.76
N PRO A 380 -29.01 28.56 13.20
CA PRO A 380 -29.33 29.70 12.34
C PRO A 380 -29.22 31.02 13.12
N PRO A 381 -28.55 32.06 12.57
CA PRO A 381 -28.34 33.32 13.28
C PRO A 381 -29.66 33.96 13.72
N MET A 382 -29.81 34.24 15.02
CA MET A 382 -30.94 35.02 15.51
C MET A 382 -30.84 36.46 14.98
N THR A 383 -31.89 36.90 14.30
CA THR A 383 -32.00 38.27 13.76
C THR A 383 -31.99 39.32 14.88
N THR A 384 -30.88 40.01 15.06
CA THR A 384 -30.79 41.23 15.88
C THR A 384 -30.50 42.44 14.98
N THR A 385 -31.49 43.33 14.85
CA THR A 385 -31.43 44.52 14.00
C THR A 385 -30.61 45.65 14.66
N PRO A 386 -29.58 46.20 13.99
CA PRO A 386 -28.94 47.43 14.45
C PRO A 386 -29.89 48.63 14.29
N HIS A 387 -30.04 49.45 15.33
CA HIS A 387 -30.66 50.78 15.22
C HIS A 387 -29.61 51.83 14.83
N SER A 388 -29.95 52.69 13.87
CA SER A 388 -29.13 53.84 13.48
C SER A 388 -29.31 55.03 14.43
N PRO A 389 -28.31 55.93 14.46
CA PRO A 389 -28.57 57.36 14.64
C PRO A 389 -28.10 58.18 13.42
N SER A 390 -28.90 59.17 13.05
CA SER A 390 -28.57 60.27 12.12
C SER A 390 -27.92 61.44 12.89
N THR A 391 -27.31 62.49 12.28
CA THR A 391 -27.08 62.80 10.85
C THR A 391 -25.56 63.10 10.62
N THR A 392 -24.98 64.07 9.90
CA THR A 392 -25.39 65.29 9.16
C THR A 392 -24.32 65.61 8.08
N SER A 393 -24.55 66.62 7.21
CA SER A 393 -23.55 67.17 6.25
C SER A 393 -23.62 68.71 6.24
N PRO A 394 -22.59 69.44 5.76
CA PRO A 394 -22.66 69.91 4.37
C PRO A 394 -21.32 69.90 3.59
N SER A 395 -21.39 70.20 2.28
CA SER A 395 -20.27 70.36 1.33
C SER A 395 -19.92 71.85 1.10
N PRO A 396 -18.79 72.18 0.43
CA PRO A 396 -18.93 72.73 -0.92
C PRO A 396 -17.90 72.21 -1.96
N SER A 397 -17.98 72.72 -3.20
CA SER A 397 -17.28 72.26 -4.42
C SER A 397 -16.48 73.39 -5.11
N THR A 398 -15.51 73.05 -5.99
CA THR A 398 -14.88 73.95 -7.00
C THR A 398 -14.20 73.16 -8.15
N THR A 399 -13.88 73.84 -9.28
CA THR A 399 -13.84 73.20 -10.62
C THR A 399 -12.84 73.82 -11.62
N PHE A 400 -11.87 73.03 -12.15
CA PHE A 400 -11.03 73.23 -13.39
C PHE A 400 -10.20 74.56 -13.48
N PRO A 401 -9.38 74.89 -14.53
CA PRO A 401 -8.95 74.20 -15.79
C PRO A 401 -7.38 74.08 -15.96
N PRO A 402 -6.78 73.79 -17.15
CA PRO A 402 -5.37 73.31 -17.28
C PRO A 402 -4.39 74.18 -18.10
N MET A 403 -3.08 73.83 -18.11
CA MET A 403 -2.19 74.04 -19.29
C MET A 403 -0.91 73.16 -19.35
N THR A 404 -0.26 73.22 -20.53
CA THR A 404 0.89 72.48 -21.11
C THR A 404 2.26 72.67 -20.38
N THR A 405 3.41 72.03 -20.71
CA THR A 405 3.95 71.58 -22.03
C THR A 405 5.17 70.63 -21.93
N MET A 406 5.54 70.01 -23.06
CA MET A 406 6.85 69.45 -23.46
C MET A 406 7.21 67.98 -23.10
N SER A 407 8.03 67.39 -23.99
CA SER A 407 8.48 65.99 -24.12
C SER A 407 10.04 65.97 -24.20
N PRO A 408 10.80 64.86 -24.39
CA PRO A 408 10.44 63.61 -25.07
C PRO A 408 10.90 62.27 -24.42
N SER A 409 10.48 61.17 -25.04
CA SER A 409 11.06 59.81 -24.89
C SER A 409 12.19 59.59 -25.92
N PRO A 410 12.91 58.45 -25.87
CA PRO A 410 12.51 57.39 -26.79
C PRO A 410 12.54 55.96 -26.20
N SER A 411 11.55 55.16 -26.58
CA SER A 411 11.58 53.69 -26.50
C SER A 411 12.14 53.10 -27.81
N THR A 412 12.79 51.94 -27.75
CA THR A 412 13.42 51.28 -28.91
C THR A 412 12.91 49.85 -29.10
N THR A 413 12.04 49.67 -30.11
CA THR A 413 11.51 48.35 -30.53
C THR A 413 11.46 48.28 -32.06
N PHE A 414 12.36 47.50 -32.69
CA PHE A 414 12.34 47.11 -34.11
C PHE A 414 13.32 45.94 -34.35
N PRO A 415 13.24 45.17 -35.45
CA PRO A 415 12.05 44.82 -36.25
C PRO A 415 11.92 43.28 -36.47
N PRO A 416 10.80 42.76 -37.02
CA PRO A 416 10.76 41.41 -37.58
C PRO A 416 11.45 41.36 -38.96
N MET A 417 12.13 40.24 -39.26
CA MET A 417 12.68 39.95 -40.59
C MET A 417 12.01 38.72 -41.20
N THR A 418 11.73 38.79 -42.51
CA THR A 418 11.16 37.70 -43.31
C THR A 418 12.06 37.42 -44.51
N THR A 419 12.38 36.14 -44.78
CA THR A 419 12.38 35.55 -46.15
C THR A 419 12.69 34.03 -46.13
N THR A 420 12.03 33.30 -47.05
CA THR A 420 12.43 32.04 -47.72
C THR A 420 12.90 30.79 -46.93
N SER A 421 12.03 29.76 -46.93
CA SER A 421 12.22 28.36 -47.39
C SER A 421 13.63 27.75 -47.53
N PRO A 422 13.81 26.41 -47.26
CA PRO A 422 12.88 25.37 -47.71
C PRO A 422 12.56 24.20 -46.74
N SER A 423 11.58 23.39 -47.15
CA SER A 423 11.14 22.15 -46.47
C SER A 423 12.10 20.96 -46.73
N PRO A 424 12.38 20.10 -45.73
CA PRO A 424 13.17 18.88 -45.90
C PRO A 424 12.36 17.77 -46.60
N SER A 425 12.42 17.72 -47.94
CA SER A 425 11.93 16.58 -48.70
C SER A 425 12.81 15.34 -48.47
N THR A 426 12.33 14.37 -47.69
CA THR A 426 12.99 13.07 -47.46
C THR A 426 12.85 12.16 -48.68
N LYS A 427 13.53 12.52 -49.77
CA LYS A 427 13.55 11.77 -51.02
C LYS A 427 14.23 10.41 -50.81
N LYS A 428 13.43 9.34 -50.81
CA LYS A 428 13.84 7.92 -50.68
C LYS A 428 15.10 7.59 -51.51
N PRO A 429 16.23 7.22 -50.88
CA PRO A 429 17.38 6.68 -51.60
C PRO A 429 17.06 5.28 -52.13
N SER A 430 17.09 5.11 -53.45
CA SER A 430 17.04 3.80 -54.09
C SER A 430 18.46 3.26 -54.28
N ILE A 431 19.01 2.60 -53.25
CA ILE A 431 20.29 1.88 -53.39
C ILE A 431 20.00 0.39 -53.56
N THR A 432 20.31 -0.12 -54.75
CA THR A 432 20.17 -1.52 -55.11
C THR A 432 21.34 -2.33 -54.55
N SER A 433 21.12 -3.12 -53.49
CA SER A 433 22.08 -4.14 -53.04
C SER A 433 21.47 -5.54 -53.16
N LYS A 434 22.15 -6.43 -53.89
CA LYS A 434 21.78 -7.85 -54.02
C LYS A 434 22.58 -8.66 -52.99
N SER A 435 21.92 -9.39 -52.10
CA SER A 435 22.50 -10.50 -51.34
C SER A 435 21.41 -11.42 -50.76
N PRO A 436 21.73 -12.68 -50.41
CA PRO A 436 20.79 -13.78 -50.66
C PRO A 436 19.75 -14.05 -49.57
N ALA A 437 18.67 -14.75 -49.97
CA ALA A 437 17.69 -15.30 -49.05
C ALA A 437 18.29 -16.46 -48.21
N PRO A 438 18.02 -16.53 -46.90
CA PRO A 438 18.33 -17.71 -46.09
C PRO A 438 17.45 -18.90 -46.50
N THR A 439 18.06 -19.97 -47.01
CA THR A 439 17.35 -21.19 -47.44
C THR A 439 17.08 -22.14 -46.27
N THR A 440 16.05 -21.83 -45.48
CA THR A 440 15.53 -22.77 -44.47
C THR A 440 14.71 -23.89 -45.11
N LYS A 441 15.36 -24.99 -45.46
CA LYS A 441 14.69 -26.24 -45.86
C LYS A 441 13.79 -26.74 -44.72
N SER A 442 12.50 -26.90 -44.99
CA SER A 442 11.59 -27.66 -44.12
C SER A 442 11.89 -29.16 -44.22
N PRO A 443 12.18 -29.87 -43.11
CA PRO A 443 12.27 -31.32 -43.12
C PRO A 443 10.86 -31.94 -43.08
N SER A 444 10.55 -32.76 -44.08
CA SER A 444 9.32 -33.56 -44.11
C SER A 444 9.25 -34.51 -42.90
N THR A 445 8.02 -34.86 -42.54
CA THR A 445 7.71 -35.86 -41.51
C THR A 445 8.42 -37.19 -41.73
N SER A 446 8.91 -37.77 -40.63
CA SER A 446 9.09 -39.22 -40.48
C SER A 446 8.43 -39.67 -39.18
N ARG A 447 8.03 -40.94 -39.08
CA ARG A 447 7.04 -41.44 -38.12
C ARG A 447 7.52 -42.74 -37.48
N ARG A 448 7.06 -43.00 -36.24
CA ARG A 448 7.11 -44.29 -35.48
C ARG A 448 8.43 -44.58 -34.73
N PRO A 449 8.40 -45.27 -33.56
CA PRO A 449 7.33 -45.46 -32.57
C PRO A 449 7.65 -44.86 -31.17
N VAL A 450 6.64 -44.72 -30.33
CA VAL A 450 6.79 -44.45 -28.87
C VAL A 450 6.91 -45.80 -28.11
N PRO A 451 7.82 -45.95 -27.13
CA PRO A 451 7.86 -47.14 -26.27
C PRO A 451 6.74 -47.12 -25.22
N THR A 452 5.90 -48.15 -25.20
CA THR A 452 4.82 -48.31 -24.20
C THR A 452 5.35 -48.94 -22.90
N THR A 453 5.51 -48.17 -21.84
CA THR A 453 5.82 -48.68 -20.48
C THR A 453 4.58 -48.68 -19.59
N THR A 454 3.76 -49.72 -19.75
CA THR A 454 2.50 -49.89 -19.02
C THR A 454 2.75 -50.20 -17.53
N ARG A 455 2.44 -49.27 -16.62
CA ARG A 455 2.37 -49.53 -15.17
C ARG A 455 0.91 -49.39 -14.67
N PRO A 456 0.35 -50.38 -13.95
CA PRO A 456 -1.10 -50.50 -13.81
C PRO A 456 -1.75 -49.44 -12.93
N ARG A 457 -2.85 -48.88 -13.42
CA ARG A 457 -3.75 -47.96 -12.72
C ARG A 457 -4.42 -48.66 -11.53
N LYS A 458 -3.95 -48.41 -10.30
CA LYS A 458 -4.64 -48.89 -9.08
C LYS A 458 -6.06 -48.33 -9.05
N THR A 459 -7.05 -49.21 -9.05
CA THR A 459 -8.46 -48.85 -8.96
C THR A 459 -8.83 -48.55 -7.50
N CYS A 460 -9.16 -47.29 -7.21
CA CYS A 460 -9.74 -46.91 -5.91
C CYS A 460 -11.15 -47.51 -5.78
N LYS A 461 -11.25 -48.72 -5.24
CA LYS A 461 -12.53 -49.33 -4.88
C LYS A 461 -13.23 -48.47 -3.84
N ARG A 462 -14.39 -47.93 -4.22
CA ARG A 462 -15.40 -47.28 -3.36
C ARG A 462 -15.75 -48.19 -2.17
N LYS A 463 -15.09 -48.01 -1.02
CA LYS A 463 -15.46 -48.71 0.22
C LYS A 463 -16.80 -48.16 0.72
N THR A 464 -17.78 -49.03 0.87
CA THR A 464 -19.03 -48.73 1.58
C THR A 464 -18.74 -48.53 3.07
N LYS A 465 -19.29 -47.46 3.65
CA LYS A 465 -19.11 -47.12 5.07
C LYS A 465 -20.17 -47.86 5.89
N LYS A 466 -19.79 -48.91 6.61
CA LYS A 466 -20.69 -49.62 7.56
C LYS A 466 -20.80 -48.78 8.85
N PRO A 467 -21.99 -48.58 9.44
CA PRO A 467 -22.16 -47.76 10.64
C PRO A 467 -21.64 -48.47 11.92
N SER A 468 -21.29 -47.66 12.92
CA SER A 468 -20.86 -48.04 14.27
C SER A 468 -21.10 -46.85 15.22
N PRO A 469 -21.19 -47.04 16.55
CA PRO A 469 -22.49 -46.93 17.21
C PRO A 469 -22.80 -45.58 17.89
N SER A 470 -24.04 -45.46 18.36
CA SER A 470 -24.55 -44.36 19.18
C SER A 470 -23.80 -44.21 20.51
N HIS A 471 -23.41 -42.98 20.85
CA HIS A 471 -23.08 -42.62 22.24
C HIS A 471 -24.35 -42.62 23.11
N PRO A 472 -24.24 -42.98 24.41
CA PRO A 472 -25.37 -43.00 25.33
C PRO A 472 -25.77 -41.59 25.80
N THR A 473 -27.07 -41.38 25.99
CA THR A 473 -27.66 -40.12 26.47
C THR A 473 -27.35 -39.89 27.95
N GLN A 474 -26.91 -38.67 28.30
CA GLN A 474 -26.83 -38.24 29.71
C GLN A 474 -28.22 -37.83 30.24
N PRO A 475 -28.60 -38.22 31.48
CA PRO A 475 -29.86 -37.79 32.09
C PRO A 475 -29.77 -36.34 32.62
N PRO A 476 -30.91 -35.63 32.75
CA PRO A 476 -30.93 -34.26 33.28
C PRO A 476 -30.71 -34.20 34.80
N PRO A 477 -30.12 -33.10 35.32
CA PRO A 477 -29.96 -32.89 36.76
C PRO A 477 -31.30 -32.57 37.45
N SER A 478 -31.43 -32.97 38.71
CA SER A 478 -32.64 -32.79 39.53
C SER A 478 -32.66 -31.45 40.29
N ASN A 479 -33.87 -30.96 40.59
CA ASN A 479 -34.11 -29.86 41.54
C ASN A 479 -33.76 -30.24 42.99
N ALA A 480 -33.81 -29.23 43.88
CA ALA A 480 -33.45 -29.19 45.31
C ALA A 480 -31.98 -28.76 45.57
N GLN A 481 -31.65 -27.98 46.60
CA GLN A 481 -32.49 -27.43 47.70
C GLN A 481 -31.90 -26.10 48.24
N SER A 482 -32.73 -25.26 48.87
CA SER A 482 -32.30 -23.98 49.47
C SER A 482 -31.47 -24.18 50.75
N PRO A 483 -30.50 -23.29 51.07
CA PRO A 483 -29.73 -23.37 52.30
C PRO A 483 -30.55 -22.93 53.54
N PRO A 484 -30.30 -23.51 54.73
CA PRO A 484 -30.86 -23.02 55.98
C PRO A 484 -30.10 -21.77 56.47
N ALA A 485 -30.82 -20.83 57.08
CA ALA A 485 -30.22 -19.74 57.84
C ALA A 485 -30.08 -20.13 59.31
N LYS A 486 -29.03 -19.63 59.99
CA LYS A 486 -29.15 -18.88 61.27
C LYS A 486 -27.80 -18.39 61.82
N LEU A 487 -27.90 -17.21 62.46
CA LEU A 487 -27.10 -16.70 63.60
C LEU A 487 -25.58 -16.65 63.41
#